data_AF-A0A7S2XNF6-F1
#
_entry.id   AF-A0A7S2XNF6-F1
#
_cell.length_a   1.000
_cell.length_b   1.000
_cell.length_c   1.000
_cell.angle_alpha   90.00
_cell.angle_beta   90.00
_cell.angle_gamma   90.00
#
_symmetry.space_group_name_H-M   'P 1'
#
loop_
_entity.id
_entity.type
_entity.pdbx_description
1 polymer ?
#
loop_
_entity_poly.entity_id
_entity_poly.type
_entity_poly.pdbx_seq_one_letter_code
_entity_poly.pdbx_strand_id
1 'polypeptide(L)'
;QYRGQKLFNALITATNEHGEIRLQFHTVSDSHDQMIAPIQAFLKTANEYGHDHPILLTTDKPCGDKRFFLEHINSLREMQSILNNGPVTGVQSANFPTCSVDPKNVRVASTIVDINELVSAMRAELRELPAKKRFISVDAEWDTVKNSRGMVVGSKKTALIQLAYCHSDGSIR
;
A
#
# COMPACT_ATOMS: atom_id res chain seq x y z
N GLN A 1 -28.51 2.49 0.05
CA GLN A 1 -28.68 2.97 -1.35
C GLN A 1 -29.92 3.84 -1.39
N TYR A 2 -29.92 4.95 -2.12
CA TYR A 2 -31.11 5.77 -2.36
C TYR A 2 -31.42 5.73 -3.84
N ARG A 3 -32.61 5.24 -4.21
CA ARG A 3 -33.02 5.04 -5.61
C ARG A 3 -32.01 4.25 -6.46
N GLY A 4 -31.44 3.17 -5.90
CA GLY A 4 -30.49 2.30 -6.59
C GLY A 4 -29.05 2.85 -6.68
N GLN A 5 -28.78 4.06 -6.18
CA GLN A 5 -27.44 4.64 -6.14
C GLN A 5 -26.82 4.49 -4.74
N LYS A 6 -25.49 4.29 -4.71
CA LYS A 6 -24.72 4.24 -3.45
C LYS A 6 -24.77 5.62 -2.80
N LEU A 7 -25.18 5.66 -1.53
CA LEU A 7 -25.19 6.90 -0.73
C LEU A 7 -23.80 7.24 -0.20
N PHE A 8 -22.97 6.21 0.04
CA PHE A 8 -21.62 6.32 0.56
C PHE A 8 -20.71 5.46 -0.31
N ASN A 9 -19.49 5.95 -0.53
CA ASN A 9 -18.48 5.29 -1.34
C ASN A 9 -17.54 4.43 -0.49
N ALA A 10 -17.33 4.80 0.78
CA ALA A 10 -16.52 4.00 1.70
C ALA A 10 -17.01 4.10 3.16
N LEU A 11 -16.52 3.18 3.98
CA LEU A 11 -16.59 3.19 5.44
C LEU A 11 -15.16 3.27 5.95
N ILE A 12 -14.83 4.35 6.65
CA ILE A 12 -13.53 4.49 7.31
C ILE A 12 -13.68 3.95 8.71
N THR A 13 -12.77 3.05 9.10
CA THR A 13 -12.69 2.51 10.45
C THR A 13 -11.24 2.66 10.93
N ALA A 14 -11.03 3.39 12.03
CA ALA A 14 -9.76 3.42 12.73
C ALA A 14 -9.88 2.56 13.99
N THR A 15 -8.88 1.70 14.18
CA THR A 15 -8.76 0.82 15.34
C THR A 15 -7.51 1.15 16.13
N ASN A 16 -7.49 0.80 17.41
CA ASN A 16 -6.27 0.80 18.20
C ASN A 16 -5.49 -0.52 18.00
N GLU A 17 -4.38 -0.66 18.71
CA GLU A 17 -3.51 -1.85 18.72
C GLU A 17 -4.20 -3.15 19.16
N HIS A 18 -5.34 -3.04 19.87
CA HIS A 18 -6.15 -4.17 20.30
C HIS A 18 -7.26 -4.54 19.30
N GLY A 19 -7.37 -3.82 18.18
CA GLY A 19 -8.42 -4.01 17.18
C GLY A 19 -9.77 -3.41 17.56
N GLU A 20 -9.82 -2.61 18.63
CA GLU A 20 -11.03 -1.94 19.08
C GLU A 20 -11.30 -0.71 18.21
N ILE A 21 -12.55 -0.52 17.80
CA ILE A 21 -12.96 0.61 16.96
C ILE A 21 -12.91 1.90 17.79
N ARG A 22 -12.09 2.87 17.34
CA ARG A 22 -11.96 4.20 17.96
C ARG A 22 -12.59 5.31 17.13
N LEU A 23 -12.71 5.09 15.82
CA LEU A 23 -13.36 6.01 14.90
C LEU A 23 -14.04 5.21 13.79
N GLN A 24 -15.29 5.52 13.48
CA GLN A 24 -15.98 4.91 12.36
C GLN A 24 -16.96 5.89 11.74
N PHE A 25 -16.85 6.13 10.43
CA PHE A 25 -17.74 7.03 9.71
C PHE A 25 -17.82 6.69 8.22
N HIS A 26 -18.94 7.02 7.61
CA HIS A 26 -19.14 6.87 6.18
C HIS A 26 -18.57 8.07 5.43
N THR A 27 -17.97 7.81 4.26
CA THR A 27 -17.55 8.87 3.33
C THR A 27 -18.31 8.78 2.01
N VAL A 28 -18.64 9.94 1.47
CA VAL A 28 -19.25 10.11 0.15
C VAL A 28 -18.19 10.27 -0.95
N SER A 29 -16.93 10.51 -0.58
CA SER A 29 -15.78 10.44 -1.51
C SER A 29 -14.49 10.03 -0.78
N ASP A 30 -13.38 10.00 -1.51
CA ASP A 30 -12.01 9.80 -1.00
C ASP A 30 -11.36 11.11 -0.50
N SER A 31 -12.10 12.21 -0.42
CA SER A 31 -11.57 13.50 0.06
C SER A 31 -11.31 13.48 1.57
N HIS A 32 -10.15 14.00 1.96
CA HIS A 32 -9.74 14.17 3.35
C HIS A 32 -10.63 15.11 4.16
N ASP A 33 -11.31 16.08 3.52
CA ASP A 33 -12.18 17.05 4.21
C ASP A 33 -13.28 16.38 5.03
N GLN A 34 -13.75 15.21 4.59
CA GLN A 34 -14.79 14.43 5.28
C GLN A 34 -14.29 13.77 6.55
N MET A 35 -12.97 13.69 6.75
CA MET A 35 -12.35 13.09 7.93
C MET A 35 -12.11 14.11 9.04
N ILE A 36 -12.13 15.42 8.75
CA ILE A 36 -11.78 16.48 9.70
C ILE A 36 -12.69 16.44 10.94
N ALA A 37 -14.01 16.50 10.72
CA ALA A 37 -14.97 16.52 11.84
C ALA A 37 -14.93 15.23 12.69
N PRO A 38 -14.89 14.02 12.09
CA PRO A 38 -14.69 12.79 12.84
C PRO A 38 -13.39 12.76 13.65
N ILE A 39 -12.26 13.20 13.07
CA ILE A 39 -10.96 13.24 13.78
C ILE A 39 -11.02 14.23 14.95
N GLN A 40 -11.58 15.42 14.75
CA GLN A 40 -11.73 16.40 15.82
C GLN A 40 -12.62 15.90 16.97
N ALA A 41 -13.72 15.22 16.64
CA ALA A 41 -14.59 14.60 17.65
C ALA A 41 -13.87 13.49 18.42
N PHE A 42 -13.10 12.65 17.72
CA PHE A 42 -12.27 11.63 18.35
C PHE A 42 -11.23 12.24 19.31
N LEU A 43 -10.46 13.23 18.86
CA LEU A 43 -9.47 13.89 19.72
C LEU A 43 -10.12 14.59 20.91
N LYS A 44 -11.27 15.23 20.70
CA LYS A 44 -12.03 15.85 21.80
C LYS A 44 -12.42 14.82 22.86
N THR A 45 -13.04 13.71 22.44
CA THR A 45 -13.44 12.65 23.38
C THR A 45 -12.26 11.99 24.06
N ALA A 46 -11.13 11.80 23.35
CA ALA A 46 -9.90 11.30 23.96
C ALA A 46 -9.44 12.21 25.11
N ASN A 47 -9.44 13.54 24.92
CA ASN A 47 -9.14 14.47 26.01
C ASN A 47 -10.15 14.40 27.17
N GLU A 48 -11.45 14.37 26.86
CA GLU A 48 -12.51 14.35 27.88
C GLU A 48 -12.44 13.11 28.78
N TYR A 49 -12.01 11.97 28.24
CA TYR A 49 -11.87 10.72 28.98
C TYR A 49 -10.44 10.43 29.45
N GLY A 50 -9.50 11.36 29.25
CA GLY A 50 -8.09 11.20 29.66
C GLY A 50 -7.35 10.09 28.91
N HIS A 51 -7.75 9.79 27.67
CA HIS A 51 -7.06 8.86 26.79
C HIS A 51 -5.91 9.54 26.07
N ASP A 52 -4.83 8.80 25.85
CA ASP A 52 -3.71 9.26 25.04
C ASP A 52 -4.15 9.48 23.58
N HIS A 53 -3.59 10.53 22.96
CA HIS A 53 -3.74 10.76 21.53
C HIS A 53 -2.88 9.79 20.72
N PRO A 54 -3.27 9.46 19.48
CA PRO A 54 -2.49 8.55 18.65
C PRO A 54 -1.12 9.16 18.31
N ILE A 55 -0.06 8.39 18.56
CA ILE A 55 1.33 8.73 18.23
C ILE A 55 1.85 7.98 17.00
N LEU A 56 1.11 6.96 16.54
CA LEU A 56 1.41 6.17 15.35
C LEU A 56 0.14 6.03 14.51
N LEU A 57 0.28 6.16 13.19
CA LEU A 57 -0.79 5.96 12.22
C LEU A 57 -0.26 5.13 11.06
N THR A 58 -1.05 4.14 10.63
CA THR A 58 -0.77 3.34 9.45
C THR A 58 -1.81 3.64 8.38
N THR A 59 -1.37 3.75 7.14
CA THR A 59 -2.21 4.01 5.96
C THR A 59 -1.61 3.30 4.76
N ASP A 60 -2.46 2.87 3.82
CA ASP A 60 -2.07 2.34 2.52
C ASP A 60 -1.61 3.43 1.53
N LYS A 61 -1.88 4.72 1.84
CA LYS A 61 -1.49 5.89 1.04
C LYS A 61 -0.61 6.88 1.81
N PRO A 62 0.54 6.44 2.36
CA PRO A 62 1.37 7.25 3.23
C PRO A 62 1.80 8.59 2.61
N CYS A 63 2.14 8.64 1.31
CA CYS A 63 2.53 9.88 0.66
C CYS A 63 1.37 10.89 0.52
N GLY A 64 0.14 10.40 0.28
CA GLY A 64 -1.03 11.27 0.14
C GLY A 64 -1.55 11.76 1.47
N ASP A 65 -1.56 10.87 2.47
CA ASP A 65 -2.25 11.10 3.74
C ASP A 65 -1.39 11.78 4.80
N LYS A 66 -0.06 11.64 4.70
CA LYS A 66 0.88 12.11 5.74
C LYS A 66 0.65 13.57 6.12
N ARG A 67 0.56 14.47 5.13
CA ARG A 67 0.38 15.90 5.40
C ARG A 67 -0.92 16.16 6.18
N PHE A 68 -2.01 15.58 5.71
CA PHE A 68 -3.33 15.79 6.31
C PHE A 68 -3.37 15.35 7.78
N PHE A 69 -2.90 14.14 8.09
CA PHE A 69 -2.92 13.64 9.47
C PHE A 69 -1.97 14.40 10.39
N LEU A 70 -0.78 14.80 9.92
CA LEU A 70 0.14 15.61 10.72
C LEU A 70 -0.39 17.04 10.95
N GLU A 71 -1.23 17.58 10.06
CA GLU A 71 -1.88 18.88 10.24
C GLU A 71 -3.00 18.82 11.29
N HIS A 72 -3.76 17.71 11.33
CA HIS A 72 -4.97 17.59 12.16
C HIS A 72 -4.79 16.81 13.47
N ILE A 73 -3.67 16.09 13.64
CA ILE A 73 -3.36 15.32 14.85
C ILE A 73 -1.97 15.73 15.35
N ASN A 74 -1.94 16.61 16.35
CA ASN A 74 -0.68 17.20 16.85
C ASN A 74 0.31 16.16 17.42
N SER A 75 -0.19 15.13 18.12
CA SER A 75 0.64 14.06 18.67
C SER A 75 1.42 13.28 17.59
N LEU A 76 0.85 13.12 16.40
CA LEU A 76 1.57 12.52 15.26
C LEU A 76 2.68 13.44 14.76
N ARG A 77 2.46 14.76 14.73
CA ARG A 77 3.47 15.75 14.34
C ARG A 77 4.64 15.78 15.31
N GLU A 78 4.34 15.76 16.61
CA GLU A 78 5.35 15.70 17.67
C GLU A 78 6.17 14.42 17.57
N MET A 79 5.51 13.26 17.44
CA MET A 79 6.20 11.98 17.28
C MET A 79 7.06 11.96 16.00
N GLN A 80 6.55 12.46 14.87
CA GLN A 80 7.32 12.57 13.63
C GLN A 80 8.56 13.45 13.81
N SER A 81 8.47 14.54 14.59
CA SER A 81 9.62 15.40 14.91
C SER A 81 10.64 14.68 15.77
N ILE A 82 10.19 13.92 16.78
CA ILE A 82 11.07 13.08 17.62
C ILE A 82 11.76 12.03 16.75
N LEU A 83 11.06 11.36 15.85
CA LEU A 83 11.65 10.35 14.96
C LEU A 83 12.62 10.96 13.94
N ASN A 84 12.38 12.18 13.48
CA ASN A 84 13.27 12.87 12.55
C ASN A 84 14.56 13.37 13.22
N ASN A 85 14.49 13.77 14.48
CA ASN A 85 15.58 14.46 15.19
C ASN A 85 16.22 13.60 16.30
N GLY A 86 15.61 12.48 16.67
CA GLY A 86 16.06 11.61 17.74
C GLY A 86 17.31 10.82 17.36
N PRO A 87 18.12 10.41 18.34
CA PRO A 87 19.24 9.52 18.08
C PRO A 87 18.73 8.21 17.49
N VAL A 88 19.35 7.75 16.39
CA VAL A 88 19.10 6.42 15.81
C VAL A 88 19.71 5.35 16.73
N THR A 89 19.17 5.20 17.93
CA THR A 89 19.58 4.17 18.88
C THR A 89 18.48 3.12 18.95
N GLY A 90 18.78 1.90 18.49
CA GLY A 90 17.87 0.77 18.64
C GLY A 90 17.00 0.43 17.43
N VAL A 91 17.13 1.14 16.30
CA VAL A 91 16.68 0.58 15.02
C VAL A 91 17.66 -0.54 14.69
N GLN A 92 17.37 -1.77 15.12
CA GLN A 92 17.79 -2.91 14.32
C GLN A 92 17.22 -2.60 12.95
N SER A 93 18.09 -2.13 12.04
CA SER A 93 17.80 -2.17 10.62
C SER A 93 17.23 -3.55 10.41
N ALA A 94 15.94 -3.64 10.09
CA ALA A 94 15.39 -4.91 9.70
C ALA A 94 16.25 -5.30 8.52
N ASN A 95 17.14 -6.29 8.72
CA ASN A 95 18.05 -6.80 7.71
C ASN A 95 17.21 -7.62 6.74
N PHE A 96 16.24 -6.96 6.12
CA PHE A 96 15.58 -7.46 4.96
C PHE A 96 16.67 -7.57 3.89
N PRO A 97 16.77 -8.73 3.23
CA PRO A 97 17.71 -8.88 2.14
C PRO A 97 17.42 -7.79 1.12
N THR A 98 18.44 -7.03 0.74
CA THR A 98 18.35 -6.05 -0.34
C THR A 98 17.91 -6.79 -1.60
N CYS A 99 16.68 -6.55 -2.04
CA CYS A 99 16.18 -7.09 -3.30
C CYS A 99 16.77 -6.26 -4.43
N SER A 100 17.78 -6.81 -5.12
CA SER A 100 18.35 -6.20 -6.32
C SER A 100 17.98 -7.05 -7.54
N VAL A 101 17.35 -6.41 -8.53
CA VAL A 101 17.06 -7.03 -9.83
C VAL A 101 18.17 -6.66 -10.79
N ASP A 102 18.86 -7.66 -11.38
CA ASP A 102 19.77 -7.42 -12.50
C ASP A 102 18.93 -7.23 -13.77
N PRO A 103 19.00 -6.08 -14.47
CA PRO A 103 18.28 -5.87 -15.72
C PRO A 103 18.50 -6.95 -16.78
N LYS A 104 19.64 -7.66 -16.75
CA LYS A 104 19.93 -8.77 -17.68
C LYS A 104 19.05 -10.01 -17.45
N ASN A 105 18.47 -10.14 -16.26
CA ASN A 105 17.56 -11.23 -15.94
C ASN A 105 16.12 -10.95 -16.42
N VAL A 106 15.80 -9.69 -16.73
CA VAL A 106 14.47 -9.30 -17.20
C VAL A 106 14.29 -9.76 -18.65
N ARG A 107 13.25 -10.56 -18.89
CA ARG A 107 12.86 -11.00 -20.23
C ARG A 107 11.48 -10.48 -20.59
N VAL A 108 11.35 -10.00 -21.82
CA VAL A 108 10.08 -9.52 -22.39
C VAL A 108 9.67 -10.45 -23.51
N ALA A 109 8.43 -10.93 -23.45
CA ALA A 109 7.84 -11.75 -24.49
C ALA A 109 6.51 -11.15 -24.95
N SER A 110 6.33 -11.09 -26.27
CA SER A 110 5.15 -10.50 -26.92
C SER A 110 4.45 -11.46 -27.88
N THR A 111 5.03 -12.64 -28.14
CA THR A 111 4.42 -13.69 -28.97
C THR A 111 3.93 -14.84 -28.10
N ILE A 112 2.89 -15.55 -28.56
CA ILE A 112 2.34 -16.70 -27.82
C ILE A 112 3.41 -17.77 -27.58
N VAL A 113 4.29 -17.99 -28.57
CA VAL A 113 5.37 -18.99 -28.47
C VAL A 113 6.35 -18.59 -27.37
N ASP A 114 6.89 -17.37 -27.41
CA ASP A 114 7.86 -16.88 -26.41
C ASP A 114 7.27 -16.85 -25.00
N ILE A 115 6.00 -16.45 -24.87
CA ILE A 115 5.28 -16.43 -23.59
C ILE A 115 5.20 -17.85 -23.02
N ASN A 116 4.77 -18.82 -23.82
CA ASN A 116 4.65 -20.20 -23.39
C ASN A 116 6.01 -20.81 -23.03
N GLU A 117 7.05 -20.50 -23.78
CA GLU A 117 8.42 -20.96 -23.51
C GLU A 117 8.94 -20.38 -22.19
N LEU A 118 8.82 -19.06 -21.97
CA LEU A 118 9.26 -18.42 -20.72
C LEU A 118 8.50 -18.95 -19.51
N VAL A 119 7.19 -19.05 -19.59
CA VAL A 119 6.36 -19.55 -18.48
C VAL A 119 6.66 -21.01 -18.18
N SER A 120 6.92 -21.82 -19.21
CA SER A 120 7.30 -23.23 -19.04
C SER A 120 8.68 -23.37 -18.41
N ALA A 121 9.66 -22.57 -18.84
CA ALA A 121 11.00 -22.53 -18.26
C ALA A 121 10.95 -22.13 -16.77
N MET A 122 10.25 -21.03 -16.44
CA MET A 122 10.03 -20.61 -15.05
C MET A 122 9.41 -21.73 -14.21
N ARG A 123 8.37 -22.40 -14.72
CA ARG A 123 7.71 -23.52 -14.02
C ARG A 123 8.67 -24.69 -13.79
N ALA A 124 9.54 -24.99 -14.74
CA ALA A 124 10.54 -26.04 -14.59
C ALA A 124 11.54 -25.68 -13.48
N GLU A 125 12.08 -24.47 -13.48
CA GLU A 125 13.02 -24.00 -12.45
C GLU A 125 12.40 -24.01 -11.04
N LEU A 126 11.15 -23.53 -10.92
CA LEU A 126 10.43 -23.54 -9.63
C LEU A 126 10.15 -24.96 -9.12
N ARG A 127 10.01 -25.97 -9.99
CA ARG A 127 9.79 -27.36 -9.56
C ARG A 127 11.01 -27.94 -8.85
N GLU A 128 12.21 -27.52 -9.23
CA GLU A 128 13.46 -27.95 -8.59
C GLU A 128 13.65 -27.37 -7.18
N LEU A 129 12.94 -26.27 -6.87
CA LEU A 129 12.97 -25.69 -5.52
C LEU A 129 12.10 -26.48 -4.53
N PRO A 130 12.46 -26.49 -3.23
CA PRO A 130 11.57 -27.00 -2.18
C PRO A 130 10.22 -26.29 -2.21
N ALA A 131 9.13 -27.00 -1.92
CA ALA A 131 7.76 -26.45 -2.01
C ALA A 131 7.58 -25.12 -1.25
N LYS A 132 8.22 -24.97 -0.08
CA LYS A 132 8.20 -23.75 0.74
C LYS A 132 8.96 -22.55 0.15
N LYS A 133 9.63 -22.71 -0.99
CA LYS A 133 10.40 -21.67 -1.69
C LYS A 133 9.84 -21.36 -3.09
N ARG A 134 8.72 -21.98 -3.48
CA ARG A 134 8.09 -21.79 -4.79
C ARG A 134 7.15 -20.59 -4.73
N PHE A 135 7.70 -19.40 -4.84
CA PHE A 135 6.94 -18.15 -4.85
C PHE A 135 7.05 -17.47 -6.22
N ILE A 136 5.93 -16.92 -6.67
CA ILE A 136 5.86 -16.05 -7.85
C ILE A 136 5.13 -14.78 -7.40
N SER A 137 5.73 -13.63 -7.64
CA SER A 137 5.03 -12.35 -7.58
C SER A 137 4.43 -12.05 -8.95
N VAL A 138 3.20 -11.53 -8.95
CA VAL A 138 2.47 -11.18 -10.16
C VAL A 138 2.03 -9.73 -10.04
N ASP A 139 2.26 -8.97 -11.10
CA ASP A 139 1.72 -7.63 -11.26
C ASP A 139 1.22 -7.44 -12.70
N ALA A 140 0.37 -6.44 -12.92
CA ALA A 140 -0.17 -6.14 -14.23
C ALA A 140 -0.36 -4.65 -14.43
N GLU A 141 -0.17 -4.21 -15.68
CA GLU A 141 -0.40 -2.83 -16.09
C GLU A 141 -1.53 -2.77 -17.11
N TRP A 142 -2.33 -1.71 -17.05
CA TRP A 142 -3.46 -1.50 -17.96
C TRP A 142 -3.26 -0.25 -18.80
N ASP A 143 -3.81 -0.27 -20.01
CA ASP A 143 -3.99 0.95 -20.78
C ASP A 143 -4.85 1.94 -19.99
N THR A 144 -4.33 3.14 -19.73
CA THR A 144 -5.04 4.18 -18.99
C THR A 144 -5.49 5.31 -19.90
N VAL A 145 -6.70 5.81 -19.66
CA VAL A 145 -7.18 7.06 -20.24
C VAL A 145 -6.84 8.17 -19.26
N LYS A 146 -6.01 9.12 -19.71
CA LYS A 146 -5.60 10.27 -18.90
C LYS A 146 -6.32 11.54 -19.39
N ASN A 147 -6.73 12.40 -18.48
CA ASN A 147 -7.23 13.73 -18.84
C ASN A 147 -6.07 14.68 -19.20
N SER A 148 -6.38 15.92 -19.56
CA SER A 148 -5.37 16.95 -19.91
C SER A 148 -4.39 17.30 -18.79
N ARG A 149 -4.68 16.91 -17.54
CA ARG A 149 -3.79 17.07 -16.38
C ARG A 149 -2.98 15.81 -16.06
N GLY A 150 -3.05 14.78 -16.91
CA GLY A 150 -2.35 13.52 -16.72
C GLY A 150 -2.99 12.57 -15.70
N MET A 151 -4.14 12.93 -15.11
CA MET A 151 -4.83 12.07 -14.14
C MET A 151 -5.56 10.94 -14.86
N VAL A 152 -5.42 9.71 -14.35
CA VAL A 152 -6.14 8.54 -14.86
C VAL A 152 -7.63 8.71 -14.57
N VAL A 153 -8.45 8.75 -15.62
CA VAL A 153 -9.92 8.86 -15.55
C VAL A 153 -10.63 7.58 -16.00
N GLY A 154 -9.87 6.57 -16.40
CA GLY A 154 -10.37 5.23 -16.72
C GLY A 154 -9.24 4.28 -17.10
N SER A 155 -9.50 2.99 -16.98
CA SER A 155 -8.62 1.90 -17.43
C SER A 155 -9.30 1.09 -18.54
N LYS A 156 -8.49 0.46 -19.40
CA LYS A 156 -8.93 -0.40 -20.51
C LYS A 156 -8.35 -1.81 -20.33
N LYS A 157 -7.89 -2.43 -21.42
CA LYS A 157 -7.32 -3.78 -21.43
C LYS A 157 -5.98 -3.80 -20.70
N THR A 158 -5.65 -4.97 -20.16
CA THR A 158 -4.32 -5.26 -19.63
C THR A 158 -3.31 -5.17 -20.76
N ALA A 159 -2.29 -4.33 -20.59
CA ALA A 159 -1.24 -4.05 -21.54
C ALA A 159 0.01 -4.90 -21.26
N LEU A 160 0.29 -5.18 -19.99
CA LEU A 160 1.46 -5.95 -19.56
C LEU A 160 1.10 -6.82 -18.35
N ILE A 161 1.66 -8.01 -18.30
CA ILE A 161 1.70 -8.86 -17.10
C ILE A 161 3.17 -9.05 -16.75
N GLN A 162 3.53 -8.76 -15.50
CA GLN A 162 4.86 -9.01 -14.96
C GLN A 162 4.80 -10.21 -14.01
N LEU A 163 5.76 -11.11 -14.17
CA LEU A 163 5.99 -12.24 -13.28
C LEU A 163 7.41 -12.11 -12.76
N ALA A 164 7.63 -12.36 -11.47
CA ALA A 164 8.98 -12.49 -10.94
C ALA A 164 9.08 -13.63 -9.92
N TYR A 165 10.25 -14.24 -9.84
CA TYR A 165 10.55 -15.33 -8.90
C TYR A 165 12.01 -15.30 -8.46
N CYS A 166 12.30 -16.02 -7.38
CA CYS A 166 13.67 -16.22 -6.91
C CYS A 166 14.24 -17.50 -7.52
N HIS A 167 15.34 -17.37 -8.25
CA HIS A 167 16.08 -18.48 -8.81
C HIS A 167 16.91 -19.20 -7.73
N SER A 168 17.43 -20.40 -8.03
CA SER A 168 18.18 -21.21 -7.06
C SER A 168 19.48 -20.55 -6.57
N ASP A 169 20.05 -19.64 -7.35
CA ASP A 169 21.23 -18.84 -6.98
C ASP A 169 20.88 -17.60 -6.13
N GLY A 170 19.60 -17.39 -5.80
CA GLY A 170 19.12 -16.25 -5.04
C GLY A 170 18.82 -15.00 -5.87
N SER A 171 19.09 -15.01 -7.18
CA SER A 171 18.75 -13.89 -8.06
C SER A 171 17.25 -13.80 -8.32
N ILE A 172 16.76 -12.58 -8.57
CA ILE A 172 15.39 -12.35 -9.04
C ILE A 172 15.38 -12.39 -10.56
N ARG A 173 14.40 -13.11 -11.12
CA ARG A 173 14.15 -13.26 -12.55
C ARG A 173 12.68 -12.99 -12.87
#